data_AF-A0A3D2IVD1-F1
#
_entry.id   AF-A0A3D2IVD1-F1
#
_cell.length_a   1.000
_cell.length_b   1.000
_cell.length_c   1.000
_cell.angle_alpha   90.00
_cell.angle_beta   90.00
_cell.angle_gamma   90.00
#
_symmetry.space_group_name_H-M   'P 1'
#
loop_
_entity.id
_entity.type
_entity.pdbx_description
1 polymer ?
#
loop_
_entity_poly.entity_id
_entity_poly.type
_entity_poly.pdbx_seq_one_letter_code
_entity_poly.pdbx_strand_id
1 'polypeptide(L)'
;MGKRYFMCSSQLACAVLLAMTAAQANDSTGYIGTGGVEYLKNKNISMHSEDLYISKDKIRVNYEFKNLSNKDITETILFPMPAVPSFTGSDFADTSETYNNFKLWVNGKPIDPELHVRTFMYPIVVKDSDRTYANTSVDTTEIFKSCGLNEADMMGPWTYQVDTEYVNQRLLDCNNKALDKFIYDRESLYIPWDSQVIYSWEQKFKANATTKIKHSYTPLVGGSVHLGQEGFPNFCVDASTQRGFHKNGSRPYHALSYILTTGANWAKPISNFKLTVERDPNELVSFCWKGKGKVTKVSATTFEIKETNFMPTHDFDVAFIMK
;
A
#
# COMPACT_ATOMS: atom_id res chain seq x y z
N MET A 1 -30.42 30.59 48.83
CA MET A 1 -31.17 29.34 48.56
C MET A 1 -30.81 28.87 47.16
N GLY A 2 -30.40 27.61 46.95
CA GLY A 2 -30.16 27.02 45.62
C GLY A 2 -28.83 27.36 44.92
N LYS A 3 -27.91 26.38 44.84
CA LYS A 3 -26.88 26.31 43.79
C LYS A 3 -27.53 25.85 42.48
N ARG A 4 -27.00 26.24 41.32
CA ARG A 4 -26.83 25.31 40.19
C ARG A 4 -25.74 25.77 39.22
N TYR A 5 -24.90 24.81 38.85
CA TYR A 5 -23.81 24.96 37.89
C TYR A 5 -24.35 24.86 36.47
N PHE A 6 -23.65 25.48 35.52
CA PHE A 6 -23.59 25.00 34.14
C PHE A 6 -22.14 24.74 33.75
N MET A 7 -21.68 23.52 34.04
CA MET A 7 -20.65 22.89 33.22
C MET A 7 -21.37 21.99 32.23
N CYS A 8 -21.12 22.16 30.94
CA CYS A 8 -20.93 21.01 30.07
C CYS A 8 -19.99 21.42 28.94
N SER A 9 -18.75 20.92 29.02
CA SER A 9 -17.83 20.94 27.90
C SER A 9 -18.21 19.80 26.96
N SER A 10 -18.27 20.09 25.66
CA SER A 10 -18.27 19.08 24.61
C SER A 10 -17.53 19.64 23.41
N GLN A 11 -16.20 19.73 23.52
CA GLN A 11 -15.36 19.75 22.33
C GLN A 11 -15.57 18.43 21.59
N LEU A 12 -16.10 18.53 20.38
CA LEU A 12 -16.33 17.37 19.51
C LEU A 12 -14.96 16.87 19.04
N ALA A 13 -14.44 15.82 19.69
CA ALA A 13 -13.23 15.15 19.24
C ALA A 13 -13.55 14.38 17.95
N CYS A 14 -13.20 14.96 16.79
CA CYS A 14 -13.19 14.25 15.52
C CYS A 14 -12.14 13.13 15.58
N ALA A 15 -12.58 11.93 15.97
CA ALA A 15 -11.81 10.71 15.79
C ALA A 15 -11.78 10.39 14.29
N VAL A 16 -10.76 10.90 13.59
CA VAL A 16 -10.49 10.54 12.20
C VAL A 16 -10.04 9.08 12.19
N LEU A 17 -10.96 8.19 11.85
CA LEU A 17 -10.66 6.79 11.58
C LEU A 17 -9.84 6.71 10.28
N LEU A 18 -8.52 6.64 10.44
CA LEU A 18 -7.62 6.26 9.35
C LEU A 18 -7.99 4.87 8.85
N ALA A 19 -8.69 4.82 7.71
CA ALA A 19 -8.77 3.62 6.91
C ALA A 19 -7.37 3.34 6.38
N MET A 20 -6.63 2.44 7.02
CA MET A 20 -5.41 1.88 6.45
C MET A 20 -5.82 1.06 5.23
N THR A 21 -5.81 1.72 4.06
CA THR A 21 -5.95 1.11 2.75
C THR A 21 -4.94 -0.03 2.67
N ALA A 22 -5.39 -1.25 2.36
CA ALA A 22 -4.49 -2.38 2.18
C ALA A 22 -3.51 -2.07 1.05
N ALA A 23 -2.26 -1.75 1.41
CA ALA A 23 -1.24 -1.36 0.44
C ALA A 23 -1.06 -2.47 -0.61
N GLN A 24 -0.93 -2.08 -1.88
CA GLN A 24 -0.50 -2.80 -3.10
C GLN A 24 1.03 -2.85 -3.31
N ALA A 25 1.83 -3.89 -3.00
CA ALA A 25 3.30 -3.79 -3.20
C ALA A 25 4.16 -5.09 -3.16
N ASN A 26 3.96 -6.10 -4.03
CA ASN A 26 4.98 -7.18 -4.24
C ASN A 26 4.79 -7.86 -5.60
N ASP A 27 5.89 -8.25 -6.24
CA ASP A 27 5.90 -8.84 -7.60
C ASP A 27 5.08 -10.14 -7.69
N SER A 28 4.14 -10.18 -8.62
CA SER A 28 3.37 -11.38 -8.96
C SER A 28 3.18 -11.48 -10.48
N THR A 29 3.05 -12.69 -11.01
CA THR A 29 2.49 -12.85 -12.36
C THR A 29 1.05 -12.39 -12.41
N GLY A 30 0.60 -11.95 -13.60
CA GLY A 30 -0.79 -11.65 -13.83
C GLY A 30 -1.14 -11.36 -15.28
N TYR A 31 -2.33 -10.82 -15.49
CA TYR A 31 -2.84 -10.38 -16.78
C TYR A 31 -3.40 -8.96 -16.66
N ILE A 32 -3.19 -8.17 -17.70
CA ILE A 32 -3.81 -6.85 -17.90
C ILE A 32 -4.72 -6.97 -19.11
N GLY A 33 -5.99 -6.63 -18.94
CA GLY A 33 -6.95 -6.61 -20.05
C GLY A 33 -8.12 -5.67 -19.79
N THR A 34 -9.12 -5.75 -20.66
CA THR A 34 -10.32 -4.90 -20.63
C THR A 34 -11.25 -5.11 -19.42
N GLY A 35 -10.85 -5.96 -18.46
CA GLY A 35 -11.55 -6.18 -17.20
C GLY A 35 -10.73 -5.79 -15.97
N GLY A 36 -9.62 -5.07 -16.15
CA GLY A 36 -8.68 -4.70 -15.09
C GLY A 36 -7.47 -5.64 -15.00
N VAL A 37 -6.90 -5.71 -13.78
CA VAL A 37 -5.65 -6.42 -13.49
C VAL A 37 -5.90 -7.60 -12.56
N GLU A 38 -5.50 -8.81 -13.00
CA GLU A 38 -5.67 -10.06 -12.27
C GLU A 38 -4.32 -10.69 -11.93
N TYR A 39 -4.09 -11.02 -10.65
CA TYR A 39 -2.89 -11.75 -10.22
C TYR A 39 -3.07 -13.26 -10.40
N LEU A 40 -2.15 -13.87 -11.15
CA LEU A 40 -2.17 -15.29 -11.47
C LEU A 40 -1.18 -16.06 -10.61
N LYS A 41 -1.57 -17.28 -10.19
CA LYS A 41 -0.65 -18.22 -9.54
C LYS A 41 0.26 -18.91 -10.54
N ASN A 42 1.56 -18.74 -10.40
CA ASN A 42 2.54 -19.42 -11.25
C ASN A 42 2.93 -20.77 -10.66
N LYS A 43 2.84 -21.86 -11.45
CA LYS A 43 3.24 -23.22 -11.03
C LYS A 43 4.65 -23.63 -11.47
N ASN A 44 5.30 -22.84 -12.33
CA ASN A 44 6.59 -23.17 -12.96
C ASN A 44 7.73 -22.24 -12.52
N ILE A 45 7.42 -21.00 -12.14
CA ILE A 45 8.38 -20.01 -11.65
C ILE A 45 8.27 -19.93 -10.13
N SER A 46 9.39 -20.11 -9.42
CA SER A 46 9.46 -19.92 -7.96
C SER A 46 10.32 -18.72 -7.61
N MET A 47 9.85 -17.87 -6.71
CA MET A 47 10.68 -16.87 -6.03
C MET A 47 11.68 -17.61 -5.11
N HIS A 48 12.95 -17.65 -5.50
CA HIS A 48 14.00 -18.32 -4.74
C HIS A 48 14.55 -17.42 -3.63
N SER A 49 14.67 -16.12 -3.90
CA SER A 49 15.08 -15.14 -2.90
C SER A 49 14.33 -13.82 -3.05
N GLU A 50 14.09 -13.15 -1.92
CA GLU A 50 13.69 -11.75 -1.82
C GLU A 50 14.59 -11.08 -0.76
N ASP A 51 15.34 -10.05 -1.15
CA ASP A 51 16.08 -9.15 -0.26
C ASP A 51 15.40 -7.77 -0.34
N LEU A 52 14.47 -7.57 0.59
CA LEU A 52 13.64 -6.38 0.76
C LEU A 52 14.33 -5.42 1.73
N TYR A 53 14.49 -4.17 1.31
CA TYR A 53 15.00 -3.08 2.11
C TYR A 53 13.96 -1.95 2.15
N ILE A 54 13.72 -1.44 3.35
CA ILE A 54 12.74 -0.41 3.66
C ILE A 54 13.39 0.66 4.55
N SER A 55 13.38 1.91 4.09
CA SER A 55 13.50 3.11 4.91
C SER A 55 12.42 4.12 4.48
N LYS A 56 12.28 5.26 5.18
CA LYS A 56 11.38 6.34 4.75
C LYS A 56 11.72 6.93 3.39
N ASP A 57 13.00 6.94 3.01
CA ASP A 57 13.45 7.55 1.76
C ASP A 57 13.52 6.56 0.60
N LYS A 58 13.47 5.25 0.90
CA LYS A 58 13.76 4.22 -0.11
C LYS A 58 13.18 2.85 0.21
N ILE A 59 12.44 2.32 -0.76
CA ILE A 59 12.28 0.88 -0.93
C ILE A 59 13.26 0.38 -2.00
N ARG A 60 13.84 -0.79 -1.76
CA ARG A 60 14.64 -1.55 -2.72
C ARG A 60 14.35 -3.02 -2.54
N VAL A 61 14.06 -3.71 -3.62
CA VAL A 61 13.84 -5.16 -3.61
C VAL A 61 14.78 -5.82 -4.62
N ASN A 62 15.47 -6.87 -4.21
CA ASN A 62 16.16 -7.78 -5.11
C ASN A 62 15.46 -9.14 -5.06
N TYR A 63 14.97 -9.62 -6.20
CA TYR A 63 14.45 -10.97 -6.37
C TYR A 63 15.40 -11.85 -7.17
N GLU A 64 15.40 -13.14 -6.82
CA GLU A 64 15.90 -14.20 -7.69
C GLU A 64 14.76 -15.16 -8.01
N PHE A 65 14.28 -15.17 -9.25
CA PHE A 65 13.24 -16.08 -9.72
C PHE A 65 13.85 -17.24 -10.49
N LYS A 66 13.40 -18.47 -10.18
CA LYS A 66 13.87 -19.70 -10.83
C LYS A 66 12.77 -20.30 -11.69
N ASN A 67 13.04 -20.49 -12.98
CA ASN A 67 12.21 -21.36 -13.82
C ASN A 67 12.52 -22.83 -13.46
N LEU A 68 11.50 -23.57 -13.04
CA LEU A 68 11.56 -24.98 -12.65
C LEU A 68 11.29 -25.94 -13.82
N SER A 69 11.00 -25.41 -15.02
CA SER A 69 10.69 -26.18 -16.21
C SER A 69 11.87 -26.26 -17.19
N ASN A 70 11.80 -27.25 -18.09
CA ASN A 70 12.75 -27.48 -19.17
C ASN A 70 12.47 -26.64 -20.44
N LYS A 71 11.56 -25.66 -20.37
CA LYS A 71 11.26 -24.75 -21.48
C LYS A 71 11.34 -23.29 -21.05
N ASP A 72 11.60 -22.42 -22.01
CA ASP A 72 11.45 -20.98 -21.79
C ASP A 72 9.97 -20.67 -21.49
N ILE A 73 9.75 -19.76 -20.56
CA ILE A 73 8.42 -19.27 -20.16
C ILE A 73 8.46 -17.75 -20.26
N THR A 74 7.40 -17.15 -20.81
CA THR A 74 7.17 -15.72 -20.81
C THR A 74 5.93 -15.45 -19.98
N GLU A 75 6.00 -14.48 -19.07
CA GLU A 75 4.89 -14.04 -18.22
C GLU A 75 4.83 -12.51 -18.21
N THR A 76 3.65 -11.94 -18.00
CA THR A 76 3.54 -10.53 -17.57
C THR A 76 3.73 -10.46 -16.06
N ILE A 77 4.70 -9.66 -15.61
CA ILE A 77 4.90 -9.36 -14.19
C ILE A 77 4.17 -8.08 -13.85
N LEU A 78 3.59 -8.05 -12.66
CA LEU A 78 2.88 -6.91 -12.10
C LEU A 78 3.54 -6.51 -10.79
N PHE A 79 3.87 -5.24 -10.65
CA PHE A 79 4.24 -4.61 -9.38
C PHE A 79 3.26 -3.47 -9.08
N PRO A 80 2.23 -3.70 -8.23
CA PRO A 80 1.36 -2.64 -7.76
C PRO A 80 2.10 -1.65 -6.84
N MET A 81 1.54 -0.44 -6.72
CA MET A 81 1.84 0.51 -5.65
C MET A 81 0.67 0.60 -4.64
N PRO A 82 0.87 1.11 -3.41
CA PRO A 82 -0.22 1.34 -2.47
C PRO A 82 -1.28 2.25 -3.07
N ALA A 83 -2.56 2.03 -2.80
CA ALA A 83 -3.60 2.92 -3.30
C ALA A 83 -3.54 4.27 -2.56
N VAL A 84 -3.74 5.36 -3.29
CA VAL A 84 -3.75 6.74 -2.78
C VAL A 84 -5.18 7.28 -2.85
N PRO A 85 -5.76 7.76 -1.74
CA PRO A 85 -7.13 8.27 -1.74
C PRO A 85 -7.23 9.60 -2.49
N SER A 86 -8.40 9.88 -3.06
CA SER A 86 -8.67 11.08 -3.85
C SER A 86 -8.90 12.36 -3.05
N PHE A 87 -8.94 12.29 -1.71
CA PHE A 87 -9.13 13.48 -0.88
C PHE A 87 -7.79 14.17 -0.58
N THR A 88 -7.75 15.49 -0.79
CA THR A 88 -6.54 16.32 -0.67
C THR A 88 -6.02 16.52 0.76
N GLY A 89 -6.75 16.01 1.76
CA GLY A 89 -6.30 15.93 3.16
C GLY A 89 -5.54 14.65 3.51
N SER A 90 -5.01 13.92 2.53
CA SER A 90 -4.22 12.70 2.77
C SER A 90 -2.86 13.00 3.40
N ASP A 91 -2.46 12.21 4.40
CA ASP A 91 -1.18 12.32 5.13
C ASP A 91 0.09 11.98 4.29
N PHE A 92 -0.02 11.87 2.96
CA PHE A 92 1.11 11.55 2.05
C PHE A 92 1.83 12.82 1.57
N ALA A 93 3.13 12.92 1.85
CA ALA A 93 3.89 14.15 1.60
C ALA A 93 4.28 14.40 0.13
N ASP A 94 4.59 13.35 -0.64
CA ASP A 94 4.85 13.46 -2.09
C ASP A 94 4.53 12.14 -2.82
N THR A 95 3.30 12.03 -3.33
CA THR A 95 2.86 10.90 -4.16
C THR A 95 3.51 10.92 -5.54
N SER A 96 3.95 12.10 -6.00
CA SER A 96 4.50 12.31 -7.33
C SER A 96 5.96 11.86 -7.44
N GLU A 97 6.78 12.15 -6.44
CA GLU A 97 8.16 11.65 -6.36
C GLU A 97 8.19 10.12 -6.31
N THR A 98 7.21 9.53 -5.63
CA THR A 98 7.08 8.08 -5.43
C THR A 98 6.90 7.33 -6.76
N TYR A 99 5.99 7.77 -7.64
CA TYR A 99 5.82 7.09 -8.93
C TYR A 99 6.95 7.46 -9.92
N ASN A 100 7.36 8.73 -9.99
CA ASN A 100 8.41 9.16 -10.94
C ASN A 100 9.79 8.54 -10.71
N ASN A 101 10.08 8.04 -9.49
CA ASN A 101 11.36 7.42 -9.16
C ASN A 101 11.39 5.88 -9.21
N PHE A 102 10.34 5.21 -9.71
CA PHE A 102 10.39 3.76 -9.90
C PHE A 102 11.45 3.37 -10.94
N LYS A 103 12.41 2.54 -10.53
CA LYS A 103 13.52 2.07 -11.39
C LYS A 103 13.59 0.56 -11.32
N LEU A 104 13.59 -0.09 -12.48
CA LEU A 104 13.54 -1.54 -12.65
C LEU A 104 14.76 -2.03 -13.43
N TRP A 105 15.33 -3.16 -12.98
CA TRP A 105 16.43 -3.85 -13.66
C TRP A 105 16.16 -5.34 -13.77
N VAL A 106 16.35 -5.89 -14.98
CA VAL A 106 16.31 -7.32 -15.26
C VAL A 106 17.70 -7.80 -15.64
N ASN A 107 18.23 -8.75 -14.87
CA ASN A 107 19.60 -9.27 -15.00
C ASN A 107 20.67 -8.17 -15.11
N GLY A 108 20.48 -7.08 -14.34
CA GLY A 108 21.39 -5.92 -14.29
C GLY A 108 21.18 -4.88 -15.41
N LYS A 109 20.31 -5.12 -16.39
CA LYS A 109 19.95 -4.13 -17.42
C LYS A 109 18.73 -3.33 -16.97
N PRO A 110 18.75 -1.98 -17.06
CA PRO A 110 17.54 -1.19 -16.80
C PRO A 110 16.49 -1.51 -17.86
N ILE A 111 15.22 -1.50 -17.45
CA ILE A 111 14.05 -1.52 -18.35
C ILE A 111 13.01 -0.54 -17.82
N ASP A 112 12.26 0.07 -18.74
CA ASP A 112 11.13 0.92 -18.41
C ASP A 112 9.86 0.06 -18.44
N PRO A 113 9.10 -0.05 -17.34
CA PRO A 113 7.84 -0.78 -17.31
C PRO A 113 6.71 0.02 -17.98
N GLU A 114 5.67 -0.67 -18.42
CA GLU A 114 4.38 -0.04 -18.71
C GLU A 114 3.69 0.36 -17.39
N LEU A 115 2.92 1.44 -17.41
CA LEU A 115 2.16 1.93 -16.27
C LEU A 115 0.66 1.74 -16.55
N HIS A 116 -0.06 1.24 -15.56
CA HIS A 116 -1.51 1.08 -15.58
C HIS A 116 -2.11 1.69 -14.32
N VAL A 117 -3.38 2.09 -14.40
CA VAL A 117 -4.08 2.79 -13.32
C VAL A 117 -5.38 2.07 -13.01
N ARG A 118 -5.63 1.83 -11.72
CA ARG A 118 -6.90 1.32 -11.21
C ARG A 118 -7.54 2.31 -10.26
N THR A 119 -8.86 2.27 -10.19
CA THR A 119 -9.63 2.98 -9.17
C THR A 119 -10.38 2.01 -8.29
N PHE A 120 -10.51 2.36 -7.01
CA PHE A 120 -11.23 1.59 -6.02
C PHE A 120 -12.25 2.46 -5.31
N MET A 121 -13.43 1.91 -5.01
CA MET A 121 -14.45 2.57 -4.19
C MET A 121 -14.98 1.63 -3.13
N TYR A 122 -15.41 2.18 -2.00
CA TYR A 122 -15.99 1.42 -0.91
C TYR A 122 -17.53 1.35 -1.09
N PRO A 123 -18.13 0.14 -1.18
CA PRO A 123 -19.58 0.01 -1.26
C PRO A 123 -20.30 0.59 -0.03
N ILE A 124 -21.45 1.20 -0.24
CA ILE A 124 -22.36 1.63 0.83
C ILE A 124 -23.05 0.39 1.41
N VAL A 125 -23.01 0.27 2.73
CA VAL A 125 -23.70 -0.76 3.51
C VAL A 125 -24.77 -0.08 4.36
N VAL A 126 -25.99 -0.62 4.32
CA VAL A 126 -27.09 -0.16 5.19
C VAL A 126 -27.20 -1.10 6.38
N LYS A 127 -27.13 -0.57 7.60
CA LYS A 127 -27.33 -1.33 8.83
C LYS A 127 -28.14 -0.50 9.82
N ASP A 128 -29.23 -1.08 10.34
CA ASP A 128 -30.09 -0.43 11.34
C ASP A 128 -30.62 0.97 10.90
N SER A 129 -30.81 1.15 9.59
CA SER A 129 -31.15 2.41 8.89
C SER A 129 -30.03 3.45 8.79
N ASP A 130 -28.87 3.22 9.41
CA ASP A 130 -27.65 3.96 9.14
C ASP A 130 -26.98 3.45 7.85
N ARG A 131 -26.19 4.32 7.22
CA ARG A 131 -25.52 4.09 5.94
C ARG A 131 -24.04 4.42 6.08
N THR A 132 -23.19 3.40 5.99
CA THR A 132 -21.74 3.54 6.12
C THR A 132 -21.03 2.94 4.92
N TYR A 133 -19.73 3.21 4.78
CA TYR A 133 -18.90 2.51 3.81
C TYR A 133 -18.45 1.14 4.36
N ALA A 134 -18.35 0.14 3.48
CA ALA A 134 -17.73 -1.14 3.80
C ALA A 134 -16.24 -0.96 4.12
N ASN A 135 -15.66 -1.89 4.89
CA ASN A 135 -14.23 -1.90 5.20
C ASN A 135 -13.36 -2.43 4.03
N THR A 136 -13.98 -2.93 2.96
CA THR A 136 -13.31 -3.50 1.78
C THR A 136 -13.75 -2.73 0.55
N SER A 137 -12.79 -2.21 -0.21
CA SER A 137 -13.04 -1.55 -1.49
C SER A 137 -13.24 -2.57 -2.62
N VAL A 138 -13.82 -2.10 -3.71
CA VAL A 138 -14.07 -2.85 -4.94
C VAL A 138 -13.39 -2.10 -6.09
N ASP A 139 -12.80 -2.83 -7.03
CA ASP A 139 -12.27 -2.25 -8.27
C ASP A 139 -13.41 -1.64 -9.09
N THR A 140 -13.30 -0.33 -9.36
CA THR A 140 -14.25 0.47 -10.13
C THR A 140 -13.65 1.01 -11.42
N THR A 141 -12.46 0.56 -11.83
CA THR A 141 -11.71 1.08 -13.00
C THR A 141 -12.57 1.11 -14.27
N GLU A 142 -13.31 0.03 -14.54
CA GLU A 142 -14.19 -0.03 -15.72
C GLU A 142 -15.47 0.81 -15.57
N ILE A 143 -15.89 1.13 -14.33
CA ILE A 143 -16.96 2.13 -14.09
C ILE A 143 -16.44 3.51 -14.47
N PHE A 144 -15.24 3.90 -14.00
CA PHE A 144 -14.62 5.19 -14.32
C PHE A 144 -14.43 5.35 -15.85
N LYS A 145 -13.86 4.33 -16.52
CA LYS A 145 -13.75 4.30 -17.99
C LYS A 145 -15.10 4.42 -18.70
N SER A 146 -16.15 3.74 -18.21
CA SER A 146 -17.50 3.85 -18.78
C SER A 146 -18.12 5.25 -18.65
N CYS A 147 -17.64 6.04 -17.68
CA CYS A 147 -18.01 7.44 -17.48
C CYS A 147 -17.15 8.42 -18.31
N GLY A 148 -16.27 7.91 -19.17
CA GLY A 148 -15.40 8.71 -20.05
C GLY A 148 -14.12 9.22 -19.38
N LEU A 149 -13.77 8.71 -18.19
CA LEU A 149 -12.52 9.02 -17.51
C LEU A 149 -11.38 8.15 -18.05
N ASN A 150 -10.22 8.76 -18.30
CA ASN A 150 -9.03 8.10 -18.80
C ASN A 150 -7.98 7.89 -17.68
N GLU A 151 -6.86 7.24 -18.00
CA GLU A 151 -5.83 6.92 -17.01
C GLU A 151 -5.16 8.16 -16.38
N ALA A 152 -5.01 9.26 -17.12
CA ALA A 152 -4.52 10.52 -16.55
C ALA A 152 -5.54 11.14 -15.57
N ASP A 153 -6.85 11.04 -15.86
CA ASP A 153 -7.89 11.47 -14.92
C ASP A 153 -7.84 10.64 -13.63
N MET A 154 -7.70 9.32 -13.77
CA MET A 154 -7.57 8.39 -12.64
C MET A 154 -6.25 8.56 -11.87
N MET A 155 -5.21 9.16 -12.48
CA MET A 155 -3.93 9.52 -11.83
C MET A 155 -3.94 10.85 -11.08
N GLY A 156 -5.06 11.57 -11.00
CA GLY A 156 -5.19 12.81 -10.21
C GLY A 156 -4.53 12.74 -8.82
N PRO A 157 -4.83 11.73 -7.98
CA PRO A 157 -4.26 11.60 -6.62
C PRO A 157 -2.73 11.37 -6.56
N TRP A 158 -2.13 10.89 -7.64
CA TRP A 158 -0.68 10.63 -7.74
C TRP A 158 0.12 11.78 -8.32
N THR A 159 -0.52 12.61 -9.13
CA THR A 159 0.14 13.62 -9.97
C THR A 159 -0.16 15.03 -9.49
N TYR A 160 -1.29 15.24 -8.82
CA TYR A 160 -1.92 16.54 -8.58
C TYR A 160 -2.09 17.39 -9.86
N GLN A 161 -2.06 16.77 -11.04
CA GLN A 161 -2.25 17.42 -12.35
C GLN A 161 -3.71 17.48 -12.78
N VAL A 162 -4.55 16.61 -12.20
CA VAL A 162 -6.00 16.59 -12.42
C VAL A 162 -6.69 16.85 -11.09
N ASP A 163 -7.60 17.82 -11.10
CA ASP A 163 -8.47 18.13 -9.96
C ASP A 163 -9.46 16.99 -9.74
N THR A 164 -9.51 16.45 -8.53
CA THR A 164 -10.43 15.38 -8.16
C THR A 164 -11.89 15.85 -8.12
N GLU A 165 -12.17 17.15 -7.98
CA GLU A 165 -13.53 17.68 -8.15
C GLU A 165 -14.04 17.51 -9.59
N TYR A 166 -13.17 17.70 -10.61
CA TYR A 166 -13.52 17.41 -12.00
C TYR A 166 -13.87 15.92 -12.20
N VAL A 167 -13.08 15.02 -11.62
CA VAL A 167 -13.35 13.58 -11.67
C VAL A 167 -14.67 13.25 -10.98
N ASN A 168 -14.92 13.82 -9.80
CA ASN A 168 -16.15 13.59 -9.04
C ASN A 168 -17.39 14.12 -9.78
N GLN A 169 -17.31 15.30 -10.40
CA GLN A 169 -18.41 15.83 -11.23
C GLN A 169 -18.72 14.91 -12.41
N ARG A 170 -17.69 14.38 -13.10
CA ARG A 170 -17.87 13.39 -14.17
C ARG A 170 -18.58 12.11 -13.69
N LEU A 171 -18.30 11.66 -12.47
CA LEU A 171 -19.00 10.50 -11.88
C LEU A 171 -20.46 10.84 -11.51
N LEU A 172 -20.75 12.05 -11.04
CA LEU A 172 -22.12 12.50 -10.75
C LEU A 172 -22.97 12.59 -12.03
N ASP A 173 -22.41 13.18 -13.08
CA ASP A 173 -23.04 13.33 -14.41
C ASP A 173 -23.19 12.00 -15.16
N CYS A 174 -22.45 10.97 -14.74
CA CYS A 174 -22.44 9.66 -15.38
C CYS A 174 -23.72 8.87 -15.09
N ASN A 175 -24.47 8.53 -16.15
CA ASN A 175 -25.65 7.68 -16.07
C ASN A 175 -25.31 6.18 -15.93
N ASN A 176 -24.41 5.83 -15.01
CA ASN A 176 -24.07 4.44 -14.68
C ASN A 176 -24.63 4.06 -13.30
N LYS A 177 -25.68 3.22 -13.31
CA LYS A 177 -26.35 2.72 -12.09
C LYS A 177 -25.46 1.90 -11.14
N ALA A 178 -24.28 1.46 -11.59
CA ALA A 178 -23.32 0.82 -10.68
C ALA A 178 -22.81 1.80 -9.60
N LEU A 179 -22.76 3.11 -9.90
CA LEU A 179 -22.34 4.16 -8.98
C LEU A 179 -23.30 4.37 -7.80
N ASP A 180 -24.57 3.96 -7.91
CA ASP A 180 -25.54 4.04 -6.80
C ASP A 180 -25.16 3.14 -5.61
N LYS A 181 -24.19 2.22 -5.79
CA LYS A 181 -23.59 1.43 -4.71
C LYS A 181 -22.48 2.15 -3.95
N PHE A 182 -21.99 3.28 -4.46
CA PHE A 182 -20.76 3.92 -3.98
C PHE A 182 -20.93 5.42 -3.67
N ILE A 183 -21.82 6.12 -4.39
CA ILE A 183 -22.08 7.55 -4.17
C ILE A 183 -23.22 7.69 -3.15
N TYR A 184 -22.89 8.15 -1.94
CA TYR A 184 -23.84 8.29 -0.83
C TYR A 184 -24.79 9.47 -1.01
N ASP A 185 -24.22 10.61 -1.39
CA ASP A 185 -24.89 11.89 -1.61
C ASP A 185 -24.49 12.41 -2.99
N ARG A 186 -25.48 12.70 -3.84
CA ARG A 186 -25.29 13.22 -5.20
C ARG A 186 -25.32 14.74 -5.27
N GLU A 187 -25.65 15.42 -4.18
CA GLU A 187 -25.55 16.90 -4.05
C GLU A 187 -24.15 17.32 -3.56
N SER A 188 -23.38 16.38 -3.01
CA SER A 188 -21.99 16.56 -2.60
C SER A 188 -20.99 16.27 -3.74
N LEU A 189 -20.04 17.17 -3.95
CA LEU A 189 -18.87 16.94 -4.83
C LEU A 189 -17.80 16.04 -4.18
N TYR A 190 -17.97 15.64 -2.91
CA TYR A 190 -17.07 14.71 -2.23
C TYR A 190 -17.48 13.26 -2.46
N ILE A 191 -16.78 12.58 -3.37
CA ILE A 191 -16.89 11.14 -3.59
C ILE A 191 -15.55 10.49 -3.17
N PRO A 192 -15.54 9.59 -2.16
CA PRO A 192 -14.31 8.90 -1.77
C PRO A 192 -14.00 7.75 -2.74
N TRP A 193 -12.81 7.79 -3.32
CA TRP A 193 -12.24 6.73 -4.16
C TRP A 193 -10.72 6.74 -4.04
N ASP A 194 -10.07 5.62 -4.32
CA ASP A 194 -8.61 5.51 -4.30
C ASP A 194 -8.08 5.22 -5.70
N SER A 195 -6.89 5.75 -6.00
CA SER A 195 -6.14 5.49 -7.23
C SER A 195 -4.94 4.60 -6.96
N GLN A 196 -4.70 3.58 -7.77
CA GLN A 196 -3.53 2.69 -7.68
C GLN A 196 -2.77 2.67 -9.00
N VAL A 197 -1.48 3.00 -8.94
CA VAL A 197 -0.52 2.72 -10.01
C VAL A 197 -0.12 1.24 -9.96
N ILE A 198 0.00 0.61 -11.13
CA ILE A 198 0.58 -0.72 -11.31
C ILE A 198 1.61 -0.65 -12.44
N TYR A 199 2.85 -1.04 -12.15
CA TYR A 199 3.87 -1.26 -13.16
C TYR A 199 3.77 -2.67 -13.73
N SER A 200 3.98 -2.81 -15.03
CA SER A 200 4.02 -4.11 -15.69
C SER A 200 5.15 -4.23 -16.69
N TRP A 201 5.62 -5.46 -16.91
CA TRP A 201 6.57 -5.76 -17.98
C TRP A 201 6.47 -7.23 -18.40
N GLU A 202 6.79 -7.51 -19.66
CA GLU A 202 6.99 -8.87 -20.12
C GLU A 202 8.33 -9.42 -19.59
N GLN A 203 8.30 -10.54 -18.87
CA GLN A 203 9.49 -11.24 -18.40
C GLN A 203 9.62 -12.62 -19.03
N LYS A 204 10.66 -12.78 -19.84
CA LYS A 204 11.12 -14.09 -20.30
C LYS A 204 12.03 -14.76 -19.27
N PHE A 205 11.59 -15.88 -18.70
CA PHE A 205 12.35 -16.77 -17.83
C PHE A 205 12.91 -17.96 -18.62
N LYS A 206 14.23 -18.03 -18.83
CA LYS A 206 14.86 -19.14 -19.56
C LYS A 206 14.71 -20.48 -18.84
N ALA A 207 14.60 -21.57 -19.60
CA ALA A 207 14.52 -22.94 -19.08
C ALA A 207 15.59 -23.23 -18.01
N ASN A 208 15.19 -23.77 -16.86
CA ASN A 208 16.06 -24.08 -15.72
C ASN A 208 16.97 -22.93 -15.23
N ALA A 209 16.75 -21.68 -15.63
CA ALA A 209 17.61 -20.54 -15.31
C ALA A 209 17.08 -19.71 -14.13
N THR A 210 17.99 -18.99 -13.47
CA THR A 210 17.64 -17.93 -12.53
C THR A 210 17.60 -16.60 -13.27
N THR A 211 16.53 -15.83 -13.06
CA THR A 211 16.36 -14.45 -13.52
C THR A 211 16.42 -13.54 -12.31
N LYS A 212 17.28 -12.52 -12.35
CA LYS A 212 17.36 -11.52 -11.28
C LYS A 212 16.52 -10.31 -11.65
N ILE A 213 15.57 -9.95 -10.80
CA ILE A 213 14.76 -8.74 -10.94
C ILE A 213 15.11 -7.85 -9.75
N LYS A 214 15.31 -6.57 -9.99
CA LYS A 214 15.53 -5.58 -8.94
C LYS A 214 14.68 -4.37 -9.23
N HIS A 215 14.03 -3.81 -8.22
CA HIS A 215 13.48 -2.47 -8.30
C HIS A 215 13.81 -1.61 -7.09
N SER A 216 13.64 -0.30 -7.25
CA SER A 216 13.74 0.68 -6.17
C SER A 216 12.95 1.93 -6.49
N TYR A 217 12.33 2.52 -5.46
CA TYR A 217 11.50 3.72 -5.54
C TYR A 217 11.49 4.44 -4.18
N THR A 218 11.12 5.72 -4.16
CA THR A 218 10.79 6.46 -2.93
C THR A 218 9.43 5.95 -2.45
N PRO A 219 9.25 5.53 -1.18
CA PRO A 219 7.97 5.00 -0.73
C PRO A 219 6.91 6.07 -0.50
N LEU A 220 5.64 5.67 -0.59
CA LEU A 220 4.54 6.44 -0.02
C LEU A 220 4.65 6.39 1.50
N VAL A 221 5.18 7.47 2.07
CA VAL A 221 5.23 7.69 3.51
C VAL A 221 3.98 8.46 3.91
N GLY A 222 3.07 7.79 4.62
CA GLY A 222 2.04 8.47 5.39
C GLY A 222 2.58 8.87 6.76
N GLY A 223 1.84 9.67 7.52
CA GLY A 223 2.22 9.98 8.89
C GLY A 223 1.33 11.04 9.51
N SER A 224 1.10 10.93 10.82
CA SER A 224 0.29 11.89 11.55
C SER A 224 1.07 12.51 12.70
N VAL A 225 0.64 13.71 13.11
CA VAL A 225 1.21 14.44 14.26
C VAL A 225 0.98 13.72 15.60
N HIS A 226 0.14 12.68 15.62
CA HIS A 226 -0.27 11.97 16.82
C HIS A 226 -0.33 10.45 16.59
N LEU A 227 0.61 9.67 17.15
CA LEU A 227 0.41 8.23 17.35
C LEU A 227 -0.27 7.98 18.70
N GLY A 228 -1.59 7.76 18.67
CA GLY A 228 -2.40 7.49 19.86
C GLY A 228 -2.33 6.04 20.32
N GLN A 229 -2.94 5.75 21.47
CA GLN A 229 -2.88 4.41 22.09
C GLN A 229 -3.57 3.34 21.22
N GLU A 230 -4.60 3.76 20.48
CA GLU A 230 -5.32 2.96 19.48
C GLU A 230 -4.44 2.53 18.30
N GLY A 231 -3.36 3.27 17.98
CA GLY A 231 -2.39 2.90 16.95
C GLY A 231 -1.30 1.93 17.43
N PHE A 232 -1.08 1.83 18.75
CA PHE A 232 -0.02 1.01 19.33
C PHE A 232 -0.10 -0.50 18.99
N PRO A 233 -1.29 -1.15 18.96
CA PRO A 233 -1.42 -2.56 18.58
C PRO A 233 -1.03 -2.81 17.12
N ASN A 234 -1.34 -1.87 16.22
CA ASN A 234 -1.14 -2.03 14.77
C ASN A 234 0.36 -2.08 14.41
N PHE A 235 1.16 -1.25 15.08
CA PHE A 235 2.62 -1.20 14.89
C PHE A 235 3.41 -1.96 15.96
N CYS A 236 2.76 -2.76 16.81
CA CYS A 236 3.38 -3.49 17.93
C CYS A 236 4.27 -2.61 18.84
N VAL A 237 3.83 -1.39 19.16
CA VAL A 237 4.61 -0.44 19.99
C VAL A 237 4.84 -1.04 21.38
N ASP A 238 6.11 -1.27 21.74
CA ASP A 238 6.45 -1.99 22.96
C ASP A 238 6.16 -1.18 24.23
N ALA A 239 5.89 -1.86 25.35
CA ALA A 239 5.50 -1.22 26.60
C ALA A 239 6.54 -0.23 27.16
N SER A 240 7.83 -0.34 26.82
CA SER A 240 8.84 0.64 27.21
C SER A 240 8.77 1.91 26.37
N THR A 241 8.53 1.77 25.06
CA THR A 241 8.23 2.89 24.16
C THR A 241 6.92 3.59 24.56
N GLN A 242 5.84 2.85 24.82
CA GLN A 242 4.55 3.42 25.28
C GLN A 242 4.70 4.27 26.55
N ARG A 243 5.51 3.84 27.53
CA ARG A 243 5.82 4.65 28.73
C ARG A 243 6.51 5.98 28.42
N GLY A 244 7.21 6.09 27.29
CA GLY A 244 7.80 7.34 26.80
C GLY A 244 6.77 8.34 26.26
N PHE A 245 5.66 7.87 25.70
CA PHE A 245 4.54 8.71 25.29
C PHE A 245 3.83 9.32 26.50
N HIS A 246 3.54 8.53 27.54
CA HIS A 246 2.85 9.04 28.75
C HIS A 246 3.57 10.20 29.47
N LYS A 247 4.89 10.39 29.25
CA LYS A 247 5.67 11.48 29.83
C LYS A 247 5.73 12.74 28.96
N ASN A 248 5.74 12.58 27.64
CA ASN A 248 5.98 13.68 26.69
C ASN A 248 4.73 14.04 25.86
N GLY A 249 3.62 13.34 26.06
CA GLY A 249 2.45 13.42 25.18
C GLY A 249 2.60 12.52 23.95
N SER A 250 1.74 12.77 22.96
CA SER A 250 1.84 12.06 21.69
C SER A 250 3.04 12.53 20.87
N ARG A 251 3.51 11.67 19.98
CA ARG A 251 4.67 11.91 19.12
C ARG A 251 4.22 11.86 17.67
N PRO A 252 4.72 12.75 16.80
CA PRO A 252 4.59 12.57 15.37
C PRO A 252 5.24 11.26 14.94
N TYR A 253 4.64 10.62 13.96
CA TYR A 253 5.16 9.39 13.37
C TYR A 253 4.93 9.39 11.88
N HIS A 254 5.83 8.72 11.17
CA HIS A 254 5.62 8.28 9.80
C HIS A 254 5.27 6.81 9.80
N ALA A 255 4.48 6.34 8.84
CA ALA A 255 4.20 4.93 8.64
C ALA A 255 4.18 4.59 7.14
N LEU A 256 4.54 3.34 6.85
CA LEU A 256 4.39 2.75 5.53
C LEU A 256 3.94 1.29 5.66
N SER A 257 3.23 0.83 4.64
CA SER A 257 2.74 -0.53 4.49
C SER A 257 3.29 -1.12 3.19
N TYR A 258 3.70 -2.39 3.22
CA TYR A 258 4.31 -3.11 2.10
C TYR A 258 3.71 -4.50 1.99
N ILE A 259 3.31 -4.95 0.78
CA ILE A 259 2.78 -6.31 0.62
C ILE A 259 3.87 -7.34 0.76
N LEU A 260 3.51 -8.42 1.43
CA LEU A 260 4.21 -9.69 1.26
C LEU A 260 3.27 -10.75 0.68
N THR A 261 1.95 -10.65 0.90
CA THR A 261 0.97 -11.68 0.55
C THR A 261 0.93 -12.08 -0.93
N THR A 262 1.12 -11.19 -1.91
CA THR A 262 1.18 -11.59 -3.33
C THR A 262 2.42 -12.42 -3.68
N GLY A 263 3.47 -12.39 -2.85
CA GLY A 263 4.60 -13.33 -2.92
C GLY A 263 4.20 -14.80 -2.73
N ALA A 264 3.00 -15.08 -2.20
CA ALA A 264 2.42 -16.43 -2.12
C ALA A 264 1.86 -16.96 -3.46
N ASN A 265 1.86 -16.16 -4.53
CA ASN A 265 1.36 -16.59 -5.85
C ASN A 265 2.38 -17.41 -6.66
N TRP A 266 3.64 -17.47 -6.23
CA TRP A 266 4.70 -18.22 -6.91
C TRP A 266 4.68 -19.71 -6.58
N ALA A 267 5.39 -20.52 -7.38
CA ALA A 267 5.23 -21.98 -7.38
C ALA A 267 5.59 -22.70 -6.06
N LYS A 268 6.31 -22.01 -5.16
CA LYS A 268 6.84 -22.50 -3.89
C LYS A 268 6.93 -21.34 -2.89
N PRO A 269 6.98 -21.60 -1.57
CA PRO A 269 7.40 -20.61 -0.59
C PRO A 269 8.76 -19.99 -0.97
N ILE A 270 8.94 -18.72 -0.60
CA ILE A 270 10.16 -17.95 -0.85
C ILE A 270 11.32 -18.64 -0.13
N SER A 271 12.29 -19.18 -0.87
CA SER A 271 13.28 -20.09 -0.26
C SER A 271 14.16 -19.36 0.75
N ASN A 272 14.59 -18.14 0.42
CA ASN A 272 15.37 -17.24 1.29
C ASN A 272 14.75 -15.85 1.28
N PHE A 273 14.11 -15.44 2.38
CA PHE A 273 13.58 -14.08 2.52
C PHE A 273 14.41 -13.30 3.54
N LYS A 274 14.78 -12.06 3.18
CA LYS A 274 15.42 -11.09 4.07
C LYS A 274 14.64 -9.78 4.03
N LEU A 275 14.25 -9.28 5.19
CA LEU A 275 13.80 -7.90 5.37
C LEU A 275 14.88 -7.11 6.12
N THR A 276 15.20 -5.93 5.62
CA THR A 276 16.03 -4.92 6.29
C THR A 276 15.20 -3.65 6.47
N VAL A 277 15.06 -3.18 7.70
CA VAL A 277 14.38 -1.92 8.04
C VAL A 277 15.41 -0.95 8.59
N GLU A 278 15.48 0.26 8.02
CA GLU A 278 16.33 1.35 8.49
C GLU A 278 15.51 2.59 8.85
N ARG A 279 15.82 3.18 10.01
CA ARG A 279 15.20 4.41 10.54
C ARG A 279 16.22 5.51 10.72
N ASP A 280 15.76 6.76 10.88
CA ASP A 280 16.67 7.86 11.19
C ASP A 280 17.26 7.74 12.59
N PRO A 281 18.46 8.30 12.85
CA PRO A 281 19.06 8.33 14.18
C PRO A 281 18.14 8.88 15.28
N ASN A 282 17.31 9.89 14.95
CA ASN A 282 16.40 10.55 15.89
C ASN A 282 15.00 9.90 16.02
N GLU A 283 14.81 8.69 15.48
CA GLU A 283 13.52 7.99 15.54
C GLU A 283 13.59 6.73 16.43
N LEU A 284 12.43 6.19 16.75
CA LEU A 284 12.21 4.79 17.11
C LEU A 284 11.55 4.10 15.91
N VAL A 285 11.68 2.79 15.80
CA VAL A 285 11.00 2.01 14.75
C VAL A 285 10.21 0.90 15.42
N SER A 286 8.98 0.70 14.95
CA SER A 286 8.02 -0.25 15.54
C SER A 286 7.24 -0.94 14.43
N PHE A 287 7.22 -2.28 14.47
CA PHE A 287 6.48 -3.11 13.51
C PHE A 287 6.14 -4.47 14.11
N CYS A 288 5.07 -5.08 13.61
CA CYS A 288 4.71 -6.46 13.93
C CYS A 288 5.35 -7.42 12.92
N TRP A 289 6.24 -8.32 13.35
CA TRP A 289 6.65 -9.45 12.51
C TRP A 289 5.78 -10.68 12.79
N LYS A 290 5.03 -11.14 11.79
CA LYS A 290 4.12 -12.30 11.88
C LYS A 290 4.73 -13.61 11.33
N GLY A 291 5.98 -13.58 10.89
CA GLY A 291 6.73 -14.77 10.49
C GLY A 291 7.40 -15.50 11.66
N LYS A 292 8.34 -16.41 11.38
CA LYS A 292 9.09 -17.22 12.35
C LYS A 292 10.49 -16.67 12.65
N GLY A 293 11.01 -15.83 11.77
CA GLY A 293 12.28 -15.15 11.87
C GLY A 293 12.32 -14.20 13.06
N LYS A 294 13.51 -14.07 13.67
CA LYS A 294 13.73 -13.14 14.77
C LYS A 294 14.11 -11.77 14.23
N VAL A 295 13.52 -10.72 14.79
CA VAL A 295 13.99 -9.34 14.58
C VAL A 295 15.35 -9.19 15.26
N THR A 296 16.36 -8.82 14.48
CA THR A 296 17.73 -8.62 14.96
C THR A 296 18.15 -7.18 14.70
N LYS A 297 18.57 -6.46 15.74
CA LYS A 297 19.14 -5.13 15.59
C LYS A 297 20.62 -5.27 15.20
N VAL A 298 20.96 -4.93 13.96
CA VAL A 298 22.31 -5.13 13.40
C VAL A 298 23.18 -3.86 13.47
N SER A 299 22.57 -2.69 13.64
CA SER A 299 23.27 -1.42 13.84
C SER A 299 22.50 -0.52 14.83
N ALA A 300 22.92 0.74 15.02
CA ALA A 300 22.12 1.69 15.78
C ALA A 300 20.72 1.94 15.15
N THR A 301 20.65 2.00 13.82
CA THR A 301 19.50 2.41 12.99
C THR A 301 18.85 1.27 12.20
N THR A 302 19.56 0.15 12.01
CA THR A 302 19.19 -0.92 11.08
C THR A 302 18.77 -2.20 11.80
N PHE A 303 17.68 -2.81 11.34
CA PHE A 303 17.09 -4.04 11.86
C PHE A 303 16.92 -5.05 10.72
N GLU A 304 17.24 -6.31 10.96
CA GLU A 304 17.12 -7.40 9.98
C GLU A 304 16.22 -8.53 10.47
N ILE A 305 15.48 -9.13 9.55
CA ILE A 305 14.75 -10.37 9.71
C ILE A 305 15.15 -11.32 8.58
N LYS A 306 15.28 -12.61 8.89
CA LYS A 306 15.60 -13.66 7.93
C LYS A 306 14.65 -14.84 8.12
N GLU A 307 14.14 -15.36 7.02
CA GLU A 307 13.23 -16.51 6.96
C GLU A 307 13.74 -17.52 5.91
N THR A 308 13.39 -18.79 6.10
CA THR A 308 13.62 -19.85 5.11
C THR A 308 12.32 -20.56 4.80
N ASN A 309 12.06 -20.83 3.51
CA ASN A 309 10.78 -21.33 3.01
C ASN A 309 9.58 -20.48 3.50
N PHE A 310 9.72 -19.16 3.40
CA PHE A 310 8.73 -18.20 3.87
C PHE A 310 7.49 -18.24 2.97
N MET A 311 6.32 -18.47 3.57
CA MET A 311 5.03 -18.27 2.91
C MET A 311 4.39 -17.03 3.54
N PRO A 312 4.37 -15.88 2.85
CA PRO A 312 3.80 -14.66 3.39
C PRO A 312 2.28 -14.81 3.54
N THR A 313 1.78 -14.54 4.73
CA THR A 313 0.35 -14.66 5.11
C THR A 313 -0.27 -13.33 5.52
N HIS A 314 0.57 -12.31 5.66
CA HIS A 314 0.23 -10.98 6.10
C HIS A 314 1.20 -10.01 5.44
N ASP A 315 0.74 -8.79 5.21
CA ASP A 315 1.56 -7.69 4.75
C ASP A 315 2.35 -7.07 5.93
N PHE A 316 3.26 -6.15 5.62
CA PHE A 316 4.21 -5.60 6.57
C PHE A 316 3.98 -4.10 6.79
N ASP A 317 3.63 -3.75 8.02
CA ASP A 317 3.39 -2.37 8.46
C ASP A 317 4.48 -1.92 9.43
N VAL A 318 5.04 -0.73 9.21
CA VAL A 318 6.08 -0.14 10.09
C VAL A 318 5.83 1.33 10.35
N ALA A 319 5.99 1.72 11.63
CA ALA A 319 6.00 3.10 12.08
C ALA A 319 7.41 3.56 12.48
N PHE A 320 7.74 4.79 12.08
CA PHE A 320 8.93 5.55 12.44
C PHE A 320 8.50 6.72 13.34
N ILE A 321 8.78 6.60 14.63
CA ILE A 321 8.23 7.46 15.69
C ILE A 321 9.31 8.46 16.13
N MET A 322 8.99 9.76 16.17
CA MET A 322 9.96 10.78 16.60
C MET A 322 10.27 10.69 18.11
N LYS A 323 11.52 11.01 18.49
CA LYS A 323 12.04 10.87 19.86
C LYS A 323 11.64 11.97 20.85
#